data_AF-A0AAV5HPX0-F1
#
_entry.id   AF-A0AAV5HPX0-F1
#
_cell.length_a   1.000
_cell.length_b   1.000
_cell.length_c   1.000
_cell.angle_alpha   90.00
_cell.angle_beta   90.00
_cell.angle_gamma   90.00
#
_symmetry.space_group_name_H-M   'P 1'
#
loop_
_entity.id
_entity.type
_entity.pdbx_description
1 polymer ?
#
loop_
_entity_poly.entity_id
_entity_poly.type
_entity_poly.pdbx_seq_one_letter_code
_entity_poly.pdbx_strand_id
1 'polypeptide(L)'
;MESELEDWLPLSQREEWSDVTPLPQDDGPNPVVLIAYKRDFQETMDYFRAIYQADERSPRALSLSGRAICLNPGNYTVWHFRRLILAALNEDLHKELDFVEQIASVNSKNYQLWHHRRWIAEKLGTDATIYELQFTKKILSTDAKHYHAWSHRQWVLQTLGGWKDELDYCHSLLEEDIFNNSAWNQRYFVITRSPFLGGLKAMRKSEVRYIVEAILTNPENESPWRYLRGLYEGDTEGWVNDPEISSVCLKVLSSKSNYIFALSMLLDLLCNGFQPSQDFKDAVEALGTSDNSPLDSNLARAVCTVLEEDDSLRANYWRWRKSKLPL
;
A
#
# COMPACT_ATOMS: atom_id res chain seq x y z
N MET A 1 2.19 -22.05 -16.82
CA MET A 1 0.81 -22.51 -17.10
C MET A 1 0.72 -22.78 -18.60
N GLU A 2 1.39 -23.85 -19.03
CA GLU A 2 1.37 -24.41 -20.39
C GLU A 2 1.15 -25.94 -20.30
N SER A 3 0.60 -26.41 -19.18
CA SER A 3 0.26 -27.80 -18.95
C SER A 3 -1.20 -27.86 -18.53
N GLU A 4 -1.95 -28.73 -19.21
CA GLU A 4 -3.42 -28.90 -19.19
C GLU A 4 -4.19 -28.00 -20.17
N LEU A 5 -3.84 -28.14 -21.45
CA LEU A 5 -4.86 -28.28 -22.49
C LEU A 5 -5.59 -29.62 -22.24
N GLU A 6 -6.35 -29.73 -21.15
CA GLU A 6 -7.47 -30.67 -21.13
C GLU A 6 -8.40 -30.24 -22.27
N ASP A 7 -8.84 -31.20 -23.09
CA ASP A 7 -9.80 -30.97 -24.17
C ASP A 7 -10.96 -30.13 -23.64
N TRP A 8 -10.96 -28.84 -24.00
CA TRP A 8 -12.01 -27.93 -23.60
C TRP A 8 -13.30 -28.38 -24.31
N LEU A 9 -14.14 -29.12 -23.58
CA LEU A 9 -15.46 -29.49 -24.05
C LEU A 9 -16.37 -28.25 -23.94
N PRO A 10 -16.86 -27.68 -25.07
CA PRO A 10 -17.75 -26.52 -25.07
C PRO A 10 -18.98 -26.76 -24.20
N LEU A 11 -19.52 -25.73 -23.56
CA LEU A 11 -20.72 -25.86 -22.72
C LEU A 11 -21.92 -26.39 -23.51
N SER A 12 -22.02 -26.00 -24.78
CA SER A 12 -23.03 -26.53 -25.72
C SER A 12 -22.97 -28.02 -26.01
N GLN A 13 -21.87 -28.70 -25.67
CA GLN A 13 -21.70 -30.14 -25.88
C GLN A 13 -21.82 -30.95 -24.58
N ARG A 14 -22.08 -30.27 -23.46
CA ARG A 14 -22.20 -30.89 -22.15
C ARG A 14 -23.67 -31.19 -21.85
N GLU A 15 -23.97 -32.44 -21.51
CA GLU A 15 -25.35 -32.89 -21.28
C GLU A 15 -26.01 -32.10 -20.14
N GLU A 16 -25.24 -31.74 -19.11
CA GLU A 16 -25.71 -30.96 -17.96
C GLU A 16 -26.03 -29.48 -18.27
N TRP A 17 -25.83 -29.03 -19.51
CA TRP A 17 -26.16 -27.69 -19.99
C TRP A 17 -27.24 -27.71 -21.09
N SER A 18 -27.74 -28.89 -21.47
CA SER A 18 -28.70 -29.06 -22.58
C SER A 18 -30.06 -28.39 -22.36
N ASP A 19 -30.42 -28.12 -21.10
CA ASP A 19 -31.63 -27.41 -20.70
C ASP A 19 -31.48 -25.87 -20.71
N VAL A 20 -30.26 -25.35 -20.87
CA VAL A 20 -29.97 -23.92 -20.86
C VAL A 20 -29.81 -23.40 -22.28
N THR A 21 -30.67 -22.45 -22.67
CA THR A 21 -30.46 -21.70 -23.91
C THR A 21 -29.48 -20.54 -23.65
N PRO A 22 -28.29 -20.50 -24.29
CA PRO A 22 -27.33 -19.42 -24.08
C PRO A 22 -27.91 -18.06 -24.50
N LEU A 23 -27.61 -17.01 -23.75
CA LEU A 23 -28.10 -15.65 -24.00
C LEU A 23 -26.97 -14.76 -24.57
N PRO A 24 -26.99 -14.43 -25.88
CA PRO A 24 -25.98 -13.56 -26.49
C PRO A 24 -25.92 -12.17 -25.85
N GLN A 25 -24.75 -11.53 -25.92
CA GLN A 25 -24.62 -10.11 -25.60
C GLN A 25 -25.35 -9.26 -26.65
N ASP A 26 -26.22 -8.35 -26.20
CA ASP A 26 -26.84 -7.35 -27.06
C ASP A 26 -26.05 -6.03 -26.98
N ASP A 27 -25.15 -5.80 -27.95
CA ASP A 27 -24.42 -4.53 -28.12
C ASP A 27 -25.16 -3.54 -29.03
N GLY A 28 -26.42 -3.83 -29.38
CA GLY A 28 -27.24 -3.03 -30.26
C GLY A 28 -26.87 -3.12 -31.75
N PRO A 29 -27.61 -2.42 -32.63
CA PRO A 29 -27.42 -2.51 -34.08
C PRO A 29 -26.16 -1.82 -34.59
N ASN A 30 -25.56 -0.90 -33.80
CA ASN A 30 -24.35 -0.15 -34.16
C ASN A 30 -23.39 -0.14 -32.96
N PRO A 31 -22.68 -1.26 -32.71
CA PRO A 31 -21.87 -1.40 -31.51
C PRO A 31 -20.67 -0.47 -31.52
N VAL A 32 -20.31 0.06 -30.36
CA VAL A 32 -19.10 0.85 -30.11
C VAL A 32 -18.18 0.09 -29.18
N VAL A 33 -16.85 0.27 -29.32
CA VAL A 33 -15.81 -0.45 -28.55
C VAL A 33 -16.01 -1.97 -28.50
N LEU A 34 -16.50 -2.54 -29.61
CA LEU A 34 -16.77 -3.97 -29.73
C LEU A 34 -15.47 -4.78 -29.54
N ILE A 35 -15.54 -5.77 -28.67
CA ILE A 35 -14.42 -6.67 -28.41
C ILE A 35 -14.60 -7.92 -29.27
N ALA A 36 -13.60 -8.25 -30.07
CA ALA A 36 -13.56 -9.51 -30.81
C ALA A 36 -13.22 -10.67 -29.86
N TYR A 37 -14.23 -11.16 -29.14
CA TYR A 37 -14.06 -12.22 -28.15
C TYR A 37 -13.60 -13.54 -28.78
N LYS A 38 -12.80 -14.31 -28.03
CA LYS A 38 -12.57 -15.73 -28.34
C LYS A 38 -13.86 -16.52 -28.12
N ARG A 39 -13.97 -17.66 -28.83
CA ARG A 39 -15.17 -18.51 -28.78
C ARG A 39 -15.50 -19.00 -27.36
N ASP A 40 -14.49 -19.39 -26.59
CA ASP A 40 -14.65 -19.87 -25.22
C ASP A 40 -15.13 -18.77 -24.27
N PHE A 41 -14.65 -17.54 -24.46
CA PHE A 41 -15.14 -16.37 -23.75
C PHE A 41 -16.60 -16.09 -24.07
N GLN A 42 -16.94 -16.04 -25.37
CA GLN A 42 -18.30 -15.76 -25.83
C GLN A 42 -19.27 -16.80 -25.29
N GLU A 43 -18.97 -18.09 -25.47
CA GLU A 43 -19.83 -19.18 -24.98
C GLU A 43 -20.00 -19.11 -23.45
N THR A 44 -18.91 -18.99 -22.68
CA THR A 44 -19.00 -18.90 -21.22
C THR A 44 -19.89 -17.74 -20.78
N MET A 45 -19.73 -16.57 -21.40
CA MET A 45 -20.50 -15.39 -21.04
C MET A 45 -21.96 -15.46 -21.51
N ASP A 46 -22.25 -16.14 -22.62
CA ASP A 46 -23.63 -16.36 -23.07
C ASP A 46 -24.39 -17.27 -22.11
N TYR A 47 -23.77 -18.36 -21.66
CA TYR A 47 -24.33 -19.22 -20.62
C TYR A 47 -24.43 -18.49 -19.27
N PHE A 48 -23.43 -17.66 -18.92
CA PHE A 48 -23.48 -16.90 -17.67
C PHE A 48 -24.67 -15.93 -17.68
N ARG A 49 -24.91 -15.23 -18.79
CA ARG A 49 -26.06 -14.34 -18.95
C ARG A 49 -27.38 -15.08 -18.79
N ALA A 50 -27.52 -16.27 -19.38
CA ALA A 50 -28.73 -17.09 -19.24
C ALA A 50 -28.98 -17.52 -17.78
N ILE A 51 -27.95 -18.07 -17.12
CA ILE A 51 -28.00 -18.48 -15.71
C ILE A 51 -28.28 -17.30 -14.78
N TYR A 52 -27.63 -16.16 -15.03
CA TYR A 52 -27.82 -14.93 -14.26
C TYR A 52 -29.24 -14.40 -14.41
N GLN A 53 -29.81 -14.40 -15.63
CA GLN A 53 -31.18 -13.97 -15.88
C GLN A 53 -32.22 -14.88 -15.21
N ALA A 54 -31.95 -16.19 -15.16
CA ALA A 54 -32.80 -17.17 -14.48
C ALA A 54 -32.65 -17.19 -12.95
N ASP A 55 -31.69 -16.42 -12.41
CA ASP A 55 -31.28 -16.44 -11.01
C ASP A 55 -30.92 -17.84 -10.47
N GLU A 56 -30.36 -18.71 -11.32
CA GLU A 56 -30.11 -20.10 -10.94
C GLU A 56 -28.96 -20.23 -9.92
N ARG A 57 -29.26 -20.78 -8.74
CA ARG A 57 -28.31 -20.99 -7.63
C ARG A 57 -27.96 -22.47 -7.48
N SER A 58 -27.16 -22.98 -8.41
CA SER A 58 -26.80 -24.40 -8.49
C SER A 58 -25.29 -24.63 -8.46
N PRO A 59 -24.82 -25.87 -8.19
CA PRO A 59 -23.40 -26.21 -8.31
C PRO A 59 -22.82 -25.94 -9.72
N ARG A 60 -23.61 -26.13 -10.79
CA ARG A 60 -23.16 -25.80 -12.16
C ARG A 60 -23.03 -24.30 -12.38
N ALA A 61 -23.91 -23.48 -11.78
CA ALA A 61 -23.79 -22.03 -11.82
C ALA A 61 -22.54 -21.56 -11.05
N LEU A 62 -22.20 -22.21 -9.93
CA LEU A 62 -20.97 -21.94 -9.19
C LEU A 62 -19.73 -22.24 -10.05
N SER A 63 -19.68 -23.42 -10.69
CA SER A 63 -18.59 -23.79 -11.61
C SER A 63 -18.45 -22.80 -12.78
N LEU A 64 -19.57 -22.45 -13.42
CA LEU A 64 -19.61 -21.48 -14.51
C LEU A 64 -19.07 -20.10 -14.09
N SER A 65 -19.47 -19.62 -12.91
CA SER A 65 -18.96 -18.34 -12.39
C SER A 65 -17.44 -18.37 -12.17
N GLY A 66 -16.89 -19.50 -11.74
CA GLY A 66 -15.45 -19.71 -11.62
C GLY A 66 -14.75 -19.59 -12.97
N ARG A 67 -15.28 -20.27 -14.00
CA ARG A 67 -14.75 -20.16 -15.38
C ARG A 67 -14.83 -18.73 -15.92
N ALA A 68 -15.95 -18.04 -15.72
CA ALA A 68 -16.11 -16.65 -16.13
C ALA A 68 -15.11 -15.71 -15.43
N ILE A 69 -14.83 -15.92 -14.14
CA ILE A 69 -13.79 -15.18 -13.40
C ILE A 69 -12.39 -15.46 -13.95
N CYS A 70 -12.05 -16.72 -14.26
CA CYS A 70 -10.75 -17.05 -14.86
C CYS A 70 -10.54 -16.33 -16.21
N LEU A 71 -11.61 -16.17 -16.99
CA LEU A 71 -11.57 -15.47 -18.28
C LEU A 71 -11.54 -13.94 -18.14
N ASN A 72 -12.26 -13.38 -17.17
CA ASN A 72 -12.24 -11.96 -16.85
C ASN A 72 -12.47 -11.72 -15.35
N PRO A 73 -11.39 -11.65 -14.55
CA PRO A 73 -11.51 -11.44 -13.11
C PRO A 73 -11.97 -10.01 -12.78
N GLY A 74 -11.99 -9.09 -13.74
CA GLY A 74 -12.51 -7.74 -13.56
C GLY A 74 -14.04 -7.65 -13.57
N ASN A 75 -14.75 -8.72 -13.93
CA ASN A 75 -16.22 -8.70 -14.03
C ASN A 75 -16.90 -8.77 -12.65
N TYR A 76 -17.20 -7.62 -12.07
CA TYR A 76 -17.80 -7.52 -10.73
C TYR A 76 -19.20 -8.15 -10.62
N THR A 77 -19.96 -8.23 -11.71
CA THR A 77 -21.29 -8.88 -11.74
C THR A 77 -21.16 -10.37 -11.48
N VAL A 78 -20.16 -11.02 -12.09
CA VAL A 78 -19.89 -12.46 -11.86
C VAL A 78 -19.50 -12.71 -10.41
N TRP A 79 -18.62 -11.89 -9.84
CA TRP A 79 -18.24 -11.99 -8.42
C TRP A 79 -19.42 -11.80 -7.46
N HIS A 80 -20.29 -10.84 -7.75
CA HIS A 80 -21.51 -10.64 -6.97
C HIS A 80 -22.42 -11.86 -7.02
N PHE A 81 -22.70 -12.36 -8.22
CA PHE A 81 -23.54 -13.53 -8.40
C PHE A 81 -22.94 -14.79 -7.76
N ARG A 82 -21.62 -14.97 -7.85
CA ARG A 82 -20.88 -16.05 -7.17
C ARG A 82 -21.10 -16.05 -5.66
N ARG A 83 -21.01 -14.88 -5.00
CA ARG A 83 -21.29 -14.77 -3.54
C ARG A 83 -22.72 -15.20 -3.18
N LEU A 84 -23.68 -14.82 -4.01
CA LEU A 84 -25.08 -15.22 -3.81
C LEU A 84 -25.28 -16.73 -4.01
N ILE A 85 -24.60 -17.35 -4.99
CA ILE A 85 -24.62 -18.82 -5.17
C ILE A 85 -23.97 -19.51 -3.96
N LEU A 86 -22.77 -19.08 -3.53
CA LEU A 86 -22.06 -19.64 -2.37
C LEU A 86 -22.93 -19.62 -1.11
N ALA A 87 -23.64 -18.51 -0.88
CA ALA A 87 -24.55 -18.36 0.25
C ALA A 87 -25.78 -19.28 0.14
N ALA A 88 -26.38 -19.38 -1.05
CA ALA A 88 -27.56 -20.22 -1.28
C ALA A 88 -27.26 -21.72 -1.14
N LEU A 89 -26.07 -22.14 -1.57
CA LEU A 89 -25.61 -23.53 -1.49
C LEU A 89 -24.98 -23.88 -0.13
N ASN A 90 -24.73 -22.89 0.73
CA ASN A 90 -24.01 -23.06 2.00
C ASN A 90 -22.66 -23.78 1.81
N GLU A 91 -21.89 -23.31 0.83
CA GLU A 91 -20.59 -23.88 0.46
C GLU A 91 -19.53 -23.67 1.54
N ASP A 92 -18.53 -24.56 1.55
CA ASP A 92 -17.36 -24.44 2.41
C ASP A 92 -16.47 -23.28 1.95
N LEU A 93 -16.47 -22.21 2.73
CA LEU A 93 -15.72 -20.99 2.46
C LEU A 93 -14.20 -21.17 2.51
N HIS A 94 -13.68 -22.23 3.15
CA HIS A 94 -12.24 -22.52 3.10
C HIS A 94 -11.81 -22.96 1.69
N LYS A 95 -12.62 -23.77 1.00
CA LYS A 95 -12.38 -24.11 -0.41
C LYS A 95 -12.46 -22.89 -1.32
N GLU A 96 -13.31 -21.93 -0.97
CA GLU A 96 -13.40 -20.68 -1.72
C GLU A 96 -12.15 -19.80 -1.53
N LEU A 97 -11.48 -19.85 -0.36
CA LEU A 97 -10.17 -19.20 -0.18
C LEU A 97 -9.12 -19.80 -1.11
N ASP A 98 -9.12 -21.12 -1.33
CA ASP A 98 -8.22 -21.78 -2.28
C ASP A 98 -8.47 -21.32 -3.71
N PHE A 99 -9.75 -21.20 -4.11
CA PHE A 99 -10.12 -20.64 -5.41
C PHE A 99 -9.59 -19.21 -5.58
N VAL A 100 -9.79 -18.35 -4.57
CA VAL A 100 -9.27 -16.98 -4.59
C VAL A 100 -7.75 -16.95 -4.70
N GLU A 101 -7.05 -17.85 -4.03
CA GLU A 101 -5.59 -17.94 -4.09
C GLU A 101 -5.09 -18.34 -5.49
N GLN A 102 -5.81 -19.23 -6.19
CA GLN A 102 -5.53 -19.56 -7.59
C GLN A 102 -5.68 -18.33 -8.49
N ILE A 103 -6.76 -17.57 -8.35
CA ILE A 103 -6.93 -16.32 -9.14
C ILE A 103 -5.83 -15.31 -8.79
N ALA A 104 -5.45 -15.19 -7.52
CA ALA A 104 -4.42 -14.25 -7.06
C ALA A 104 -3.04 -14.58 -7.65
N SER A 105 -2.75 -15.86 -7.91
CA SER A 105 -1.48 -16.28 -8.54
C SER A 105 -1.30 -15.74 -9.96
N VAL A 106 -2.40 -15.42 -10.65
CA VAL A 106 -2.40 -14.89 -12.02
C VAL A 106 -2.71 -13.39 -12.04
N ASN A 107 -3.62 -12.92 -11.19
CA ASN A 107 -4.09 -11.54 -11.18
C ASN A 107 -4.33 -11.02 -9.74
N SER A 108 -3.24 -10.84 -9.00
CA SER A 108 -3.26 -10.27 -7.64
C SER A 108 -3.66 -8.78 -7.62
N LYS A 109 -3.50 -8.03 -8.71
CA LYS A 109 -3.84 -6.59 -8.81
C LYS A 109 -5.29 -6.38 -9.28
N ASN A 110 -6.22 -7.10 -8.68
CA ASN A 110 -7.64 -7.10 -9.03
C ASN A 110 -8.51 -6.68 -7.82
N TYR A 111 -9.29 -5.60 -7.96
CA TYR A 111 -10.14 -5.09 -6.87
C TYR A 111 -11.20 -6.10 -6.41
N GLN A 112 -11.82 -6.81 -7.36
CA GLN A 112 -12.92 -7.73 -7.07
C GLN A 112 -12.44 -8.93 -6.26
N LEU A 113 -11.23 -9.41 -6.52
CA LEU A 113 -10.57 -10.48 -5.78
C LEU A 113 -10.40 -10.11 -4.31
N TRP A 114 -9.81 -8.95 -4.01
CA TRP A 114 -9.59 -8.52 -2.63
C TRP A 114 -10.91 -8.25 -1.90
N HIS A 115 -11.89 -7.66 -2.59
CA HIS A 115 -13.22 -7.47 -2.03
C HIS A 115 -13.92 -8.81 -1.74
N HIS A 116 -13.82 -9.79 -2.64
CA HIS A 116 -14.40 -11.12 -2.44
C HIS A 116 -13.71 -11.86 -1.30
N ARG A 117 -12.37 -11.79 -1.23
CA ARG A 117 -11.62 -12.38 -0.13
C ARG A 117 -12.00 -11.79 1.23
N ARG A 118 -12.17 -10.46 1.29
CA ARG A 118 -12.68 -9.78 2.49
C ARG A 118 -14.07 -10.27 2.87
N TRP A 119 -14.99 -10.41 1.91
CA TRP A 119 -16.33 -10.95 2.18
C TRP A 119 -16.28 -12.36 2.77
N ILE A 120 -15.39 -13.23 2.27
CA ILE A 120 -15.18 -14.57 2.84
C ILE A 120 -14.69 -14.48 4.29
N ALA A 121 -13.66 -13.66 4.53
CA ALA A 121 -13.08 -13.49 5.86
C ALA A 121 -14.08 -12.88 6.86
N GLU A 122 -14.95 -11.96 6.44
CA GLU A 122 -16.05 -11.44 7.26
C GLU A 122 -17.04 -12.52 7.69
N LYS A 123 -17.29 -13.53 6.84
CA LYS A 123 -18.16 -14.67 7.16
C LYS A 123 -17.50 -15.69 8.08
N LEU A 124 -16.20 -15.93 7.90
CA LEU A 124 -15.41 -16.83 8.74
C LEU A 124 -15.04 -16.22 10.10
N GLY A 125 -15.04 -14.89 10.23
CA GLY A 125 -14.71 -14.21 11.47
C GLY A 125 -13.23 -14.36 11.86
N THR A 126 -12.93 -14.41 13.16
CA THR A 126 -11.56 -14.45 13.68
C THR A 126 -10.77 -15.68 13.25
N ASP A 127 -11.45 -16.75 12.86
CA ASP A 127 -10.83 -17.98 12.35
C ASP A 127 -10.09 -17.74 11.03
N ALA A 128 -10.47 -16.72 10.26
CA ALA A 128 -9.78 -16.34 9.03
C ALA A 128 -8.44 -15.61 9.28
N THR A 129 -8.21 -15.03 10.47
CA THR A 129 -7.10 -14.09 10.73
C THR A 129 -5.75 -14.65 10.30
N ILE A 130 -5.42 -15.87 10.70
CA ILE A 130 -4.11 -16.48 10.39
C ILE A 130 -3.98 -16.68 8.88
N TYR A 131 -5.02 -17.19 8.21
CA TYR A 131 -5.01 -17.39 6.77
C TYR A 131 -4.82 -16.08 6.01
N GLU A 132 -5.48 -14.99 6.43
CA GLU A 132 -5.36 -13.70 5.76
C GLU A 132 -4.00 -13.03 5.99
N LEU A 133 -3.43 -13.15 7.19
CA LEU A 133 -2.09 -12.65 7.48
C LEU A 133 -1.00 -13.44 6.75
N GLN A 134 -1.16 -14.77 6.59
CA GLN A 134 -0.22 -15.57 5.79
C GLN A 134 -0.37 -15.31 4.30
N PHE A 135 -1.60 -15.18 3.80
CA PHE A 135 -1.86 -14.86 2.40
C PHE A 135 -1.27 -13.50 2.02
N THR A 136 -1.53 -12.45 2.82
CA THR A 136 -0.94 -11.12 2.56
C THR A 136 0.58 -11.16 2.67
N LYS A 137 1.15 -11.90 3.63
CA LYS A 137 2.61 -12.10 3.72
C LYS A 137 3.18 -12.76 2.46
N LYS A 138 2.51 -13.78 1.91
CA LYS A 138 2.90 -14.45 0.66
C LYS A 138 2.89 -13.46 -0.51
N ILE A 139 1.82 -12.68 -0.69
CA ILE A 139 1.75 -11.67 -1.75
C ILE A 139 2.86 -10.61 -1.59
N LEU A 140 3.09 -10.14 -0.37
CA LEU A 140 4.11 -9.13 -0.06
C LEU A 140 5.54 -9.65 -0.24
N SER A 141 5.78 -10.95 -0.07
CA SER A 141 7.08 -11.55 -0.39
C SER A 141 7.42 -11.51 -1.88
N THR A 142 6.41 -11.40 -2.76
CA THR A 142 6.58 -11.28 -4.21
C THR A 142 6.57 -9.82 -4.67
N ASP A 143 5.69 -8.99 -4.09
CA ASP A 143 5.60 -7.55 -4.34
C ASP A 143 5.42 -6.83 -2.99
N ALA A 144 6.54 -6.41 -2.40
CA ALA A 144 6.57 -5.78 -1.07
C ALA A 144 5.81 -4.44 -0.99
N LYS A 145 5.45 -3.87 -2.14
CA LYS A 145 4.70 -2.60 -2.25
C LYS A 145 3.28 -2.82 -2.77
N HIS A 146 2.77 -4.06 -2.73
CA HIS A 146 1.44 -4.42 -3.22
C HIS A 146 0.32 -3.72 -2.42
N TYR A 147 -0.24 -2.65 -2.98
CA TYR A 147 -1.17 -1.75 -2.28
C TYR A 147 -2.42 -2.46 -1.75
N HIS A 148 -3.03 -3.34 -2.54
CA HIS A 148 -4.21 -4.08 -2.08
C HIS A 148 -3.91 -5.02 -0.92
N ALA A 149 -2.69 -5.60 -0.88
CA ALA A 149 -2.31 -6.52 0.18
C ALA A 149 -2.11 -5.77 1.49
N TRP A 150 -1.46 -4.60 1.44
CA TRP A 150 -1.34 -3.71 2.60
C TRP A 150 -2.69 -3.22 3.11
N SER A 151 -3.56 -2.74 2.22
CA SER A 151 -4.91 -2.30 2.57
C SER A 151 -5.74 -3.41 3.22
N HIS A 152 -5.70 -4.62 2.64
CA HIS A 152 -6.37 -5.80 3.20
C HIS A 152 -5.79 -6.20 4.54
N ARG A 153 -4.46 -6.22 4.68
CA ARG A 153 -3.77 -6.55 5.94
C ARG A 153 -4.16 -5.60 7.07
N GLN A 154 -4.22 -4.28 6.81
CA GLN A 154 -4.68 -3.30 7.79
C GLN A 154 -6.14 -3.52 8.19
N TRP A 155 -7.00 -3.84 7.23
CA TRP A 155 -8.39 -4.19 7.52
C TRP A 155 -8.51 -5.45 8.41
N VAL A 156 -7.75 -6.51 8.10
CA VAL A 156 -7.69 -7.75 8.91
C VAL A 156 -7.31 -7.41 10.35
N LEU A 157 -6.25 -6.62 10.55
CA LEU A 157 -5.80 -6.23 11.88
C LEU A 157 -6.88 -5.47 12.66
N GLN A 158 -7.55 -4.52 12.01
CA GLN A 158 -8.61 -3.72 12.65
C GLN A 158 -9.88 -4.51 12.95
N THR A 159 -10.24 -5.46 12.11
CA THR A 159 -11.55 -6.13 12.16
C THR A 159 -11.48 -7.50 12.83
N LEU A 160 -10.42 -8.26 12.56
CA LEU A 160 -10.25 -9.65 13.01
C LEU A 160 -9.14 -9.79 14.06
N GLY A 161 -8.21 -8.83 14.16
CA GLY A 161 -7.11 -8.84 15.11
C GLY A 161 -5.81 -9.41 14.51
N GLY A 162 -4.98 -10.05 15.35
CA GLY A 162 -3.66 -10.54 14.92
C GLY A 162 -2.51 -9.54 15.07
N TRP A 163 -2.67 -8.53 15.93
CA TRP A 163 -1.68 -7.47 16.15
C TRP A 163 -0.35 -7.93 16.78
N LYS A 164 -0.33 -9.06 17.47
CA LYS A 164 0.75 -9.46 18.38
C LYS A 164 2.13 -9.45 17.71
N ASP A 165 2.22 -9.97 16.49
CA ASP A 165 3.48 -10.18 15.78
C ASP A 165 3.68 -9.15 14.64
N GLU A 166 2.77 -8.18 14.52
CA GLU A 166 2.75 -7.28 13.36
C GLU A 166 3.89 -6.25 13.40
N LEU A 167 4.28 -5.79 14.60
CA LEU A 167 5.41 -4.88 14.75
C LEU A 167 6.74 -5.57 14.41
N ASP A 168 6.89 -6.84 14.80
CA ASP A 168 8.05 -7.67 14.46
C ASP A 168 8.09 -7.97 12.96
N TYR A 169 6.93 -8.18 12.33
CA TYR A 169 6.86 -8.31 10.87
C TYR A 169 7.27 -7.02 10.15
N CYS A 170 6.86 -5.84 10.66
CA CYS A 170 7.35 -4.57 10.12
C CYS A 170 8.87 -4.45 10.27
N HIS A 171 9.41 -4.89 11.40
CA HIS A 171 10.86 -4.88 11.64
C HIS A 171 11.60 -5.78 10.63
N SER A 172 11.17 -7.02 10.43
CA SER A 172 11.82 -7.93 9.46
C SER A 172 11.81 -7.37 8.04
N LEU A 173 10.70 -6.75 7.62
CA LEU A 173 10.62 -6.12 6.29
C LEU A 173 11.57 -4.93 6.12
N LEU A 174 11.82 -4.18 7.20
CA LEU A 174 12.74 -3.04 7.19
C LEU A 174 14.21 -3.46 7.32
N GLU A 175 14.49 -4.62 7.92
CA GLU A 175 15.81 -5.26 7.84
C GLU A 175 16.12 -5.76 6.42
N GLU A 176 15.11 -6.28 5.70
CA GLU A 176 15.25 -6.69 4.30
C GLU A 176 15.39 -5.49 3.33
N ASP A 177 14.54 -4.47 3.49
CA ASP A 177 14.57 -3.24 2.68
C ASP A 177 14.17 -2.03 3.51
N ILE A 178 15.16 -1.29 4.01
CA ILE A 178 14.95 -0.06 4.78
C ILE A 178 14.28 1.06 3.96
N PHE A 179 14.32 1.00 2.61
CA PHE A 179 13.67 1.95 1.71
C PHE A 179 12.20 1.58 1.41
N ASN A 180 11.66 0.54 2.04
CA ASN A 180 10.27 0.16 1.89
C ASN A 180 9.34 1.10 2.67
N ASN A 181 8.89 2.17 2.00
CA ASN A 181 7.92 3.12 2.56
C ASN A 181 6.60 2.46 3.02
N SER A 182 6.17 1.36 2.38
CA SER A 182 4.95 0.66 2.80
C SER A 182 5.14 -0.03 4.16
N ALA A 183 6.33 -0.57 4.44
CA ALA A 183 6.66 -1.14 5.74
C ALA A 183 6.77 -0.05 6.82
N TRP A 184 7.35 1.13 6.50
CA TRP A 184 7.32 2.29 7.39
C TRP A 184 5.89 2.76 7.70
N ASN A 185 5.05 2.87 6.68
CA ASN A 185 3.64 3.21 6.85
C ASN A 185 2.90 2.17 7.71
N GLN A 186 3.15 0.88 7.48
CA GLN A 186 2.57 -0.18 8.30
C GLN A 186 3.03 -0.08 9.75
N ARG A 187 4.32 0.18 9.98
CA ARG A 187 4.86 0.38 11.33
C ARG A 187 4.14 1.53 12.04
N TYR A 188 3.90 2.65 11.34
CA TYR A 188 3.17 3.81 11.89
C TYR A 188 1.73 3.43 12.24
N PHE A 189 1.05 2.73 11.32
CA PHE A 189 -0.28 2.20 11.55
C PHE A 189 -0.33 1.28 12.78
N VAL A 190 0.63 0.37 12.95
CA VAL A 190 0.67 -0.56 14.09
C VAL A 190 0.84 0.20 15.40
N ILE A 191 1.80 1.11 15.50
CA ILE A 191 2.03 1.84 16.76
C ILE A 191 0.87 2.77 17.13
N THR A 192 0.10 3.26 16.14
CA THR A 192 -1.02 4.19 16.37
C THR A 192 -2.36 3.50 16.57
N ARG A 193 -2.57 2.33 15.95
CA ARG A 193 -3.88 1.64 15.92
C ARG A 193 -3.91 0.38 16.76
N SER A 194 -2.77 -0.22 17.10
CA SER A 194 -2.74 -1.40 17.96
C SER A 194 -3.34 -1.09 19.34
N PRO A 195 -4.26 -1.92 19.84
CA PRO A 195 -4.83 -1.73 21.18
C PRO A 195 -3.82 -2.02 22.31
N PHE A 196 -2.64 -2.56 21.98
CA PHE A 196 -1.66 -3.04 22.95
C PHE A 196 -0.46 -2.11 23.16
N LEU A 197 -0.21 -1.17 22.24
CA LEU A 197 1.03 -0.37 22.21
C LEU A 197 0.89 1.01 22.84
N GLY A 198 -0.32 1.46 23.18
CA GLY A 198 -0.54 2.75 23.85
C GLY A 198 -0.35 3.99 22.98
N GLY A 199 -0.23 3.83 21.66
CA GLY A 199 -0.17 4.95 20.70
C GLY A 199 1.19 5.65 20.65
N LEU A 200 1.22 6.80 19.96
CA LEU A 200 2.43 7.61 19.76
C LEU A 200 3.12 7.94 21.08
N LYS A 201 2.37 8.38 22.09
CA LYS A 201 2.95 8.83 23.38
C LYS A 201 3.77 7.73 24.06
N ALA A 202 3.30 6.50 24.06
CA ALA A 202 3.98 5.37 24.68
C ALA A 202 5.20 4.91 23.86
N MET A 203 5.05 4.89 22.52
CA MET A 203 6.06 4.34 21.62
C MET A 203 7.15 5.35 21.20
N ARG A 204 6.91 6.66 21.35
CA ARG A 204 7.78 7.71 20.78
C ARG A 204 9.25 7.52 21.09
N LYS A 205 9.62 7.32 22.36
CA LYS A 205 11.03 7.23 22.76
C LYS A 205 11.76 6.03 22.13
N SER A 206 11.11 4.87 22.04
CA SER A 206 11.73 3.71 21.40
C SER A 206 11.81 3.89 19.89
N GLU A 207 10.76 4.44 19.27
CA GLU A 207 10.71 4.65 17.82
C GLU A 207 11.71 5.72 17.37
N VAL A 208 11.85 6.83 18.09
CA VAL A 208 12.88 7.86 17.79
C VAL A 208 14.27 7.24 17.74
N ARG A 209 14.65 6.41 18.72
CA ARG A 209 15.95 5.73 18.71
C ARG A 209 16.13 4.83 17.49
N TYR A 210 15.12 4.02 17.17
CA TYR A 210 15.13 3.13 16.02
C TYR A 210 15.30 3.90 14.70
N ILE A 211 14.62 5.04 14.56
CA ILE A 211 14.68 5.85 13.34
C ILE A 211 15.99 6.63 13.22
N VAL A 212 16.51 7.16 14.33
CA VAL A 212 17.81 7.86 14.33
C VAL A 212 18.90 6.93 13.83
N GLU A 213 18.89 5.66 14.24
CA GLU A 213 19.80 4.65 13.68
C GLU A 213 19.61 4.49 12.17
N ALA A 214 18.36 4.30 11.70
CA ALA A 214 18.06 4.16 10.28
C ALA A 214 18.50 5.37 9.44
N ILE A 215 18.31 6.59 9.95
CA ILE A 215 18.74 7.84 9.30
C ILE A 215 20.26 7.93 9.22
N LEU A 216 20.96 7.63 10.32
CA LEU A 216 22.43 7.72 10.34
C LEU A 216 23.06 6.70 9.39
N THR A 217 22.45 5.54 9.20
CA THR A 217 22.92 4.54 8.25
C THR A 217 22.58 4.90 6.80
N ASN A 218 21.39 5.45 6.52
CA ASN A 218 20.91 5.76 5.17
C ASN A 218 20.27 7.17 5.12
N PRO A 219 21.08 8.26 5.22
CA PRO A 219 20.56 9.62 5.30
C PRO A 219 19.76 10.06 4.06
N GLU A 220 20.01 9.46 2.90
CA GLU A 220 19.27 9.67 1.64
C GLU A 220 17.91 8.96 1.58
N ASN A 221 17.57 8.12 2.56
CA ASN A 221 16.25 7.49 2.62
C ASN A 221 15.23 8.47 3.21
N GLU A 222 14.30 8.98 2.39
CA GLU A 222 13.27 9.93 2.83
C GLU A 222 12.31 9.33 3.88
N SER A 223 12.03 8.02 3.80
CA SER A 223 11.00 7.35 4.61
C SER A 223 11.18 7.54 6.12
N PRO A 224 12.36 7.23 6.73
CA PRO A 224 12.59 7.46 8.15
C PRO A 224 12.49 8.93 8.56
N TRP A 225 12.92 9.88 7.73
CA TRP A 225 12.76 11.33 8.04
C TRP A 225 11.28 11.72 8.13
N ARG A 226 10.45 11.21 7.20
CA ARG A 226 9.00 11.46 7.22
C ARG A 226 8.32 10.77 8.39
N TYR A 227 8.72 9.53 8.69
CA TYR A 227 8.22 8.79 9.84
C TYR A 227 8.55 9.50 11.16
N LEU A 228 9.79 9.99 11.32
CA LEU A 228 10.23 10.74 12.50
C LEU A 228 9.33 11.95 12.77
N ARG A 229 9.01 12.71 11.72
CA ARG A 229 8.05 13.82 11.82
C ARG A 229 6.65 13.35 12.23
N GLY A 230 6.19 12.23 11.69
CA GLY A 230 4.89 11.63 12.03
C GLY A 230 4.74 11.28 13.51
N LEU A 231 5.82 10.89 14.20
CA LEU A 231 5.78 10.56 15.64
C LEU A 231 5.34 11.72 16.56
N TYR A 232 5.37 12.94 16.04
CA TYR A 232 5.02 14.16 16.74
C TYR A 232 3.77 14.81 16.15
N GLU A 233 2.93 14.03 15.46
CA GLU A 233 1.62 14.49 15.01
C GLU A 233 0.83 15.12 16.18
N GLY A 234 0.53 16.42 16.05
CA GLY A 234 -0.16 17.20 17.09
C GLY A 234 0.72 17.70 18.26
N ASP A 235 2.04 17.50 18.22
CA ASP A 235 2.98 17.84 19.29
C ASP A 235 4.20 18.61 18.76
N THR A 236 3.97 19.82 18.24
CA THR A 236 5.02 20.68 17.69
C THR A 236 6.07 21.08 18.74
N GLU A 237 5.65 21.28 19.99
CA GLU A 237 6.57 21.65 21.07
C GLU A 237 7.53 20.50 21.39
N GLY A 238 7.02 19.27 21.50
CA GLY A 238 7.86 18.08 21.64
C GLY A 238 8.78 17.87 20.43
N TRP A 239 8.29 18.12 19.22
CA TRP A 239 9.08 18.02 17.99
C TRP A 239 10.30 18.96 17.99
N VAL A 240 10.06 20.23 18.31
CA VAL A 240 11.10 21.27 18.26
C VAL A 240 12.14 21.08 19.37
N ASN A 241 11.73 20.56 20.52
CA ASN A 241 12.57 20.46 21.70
C ASN A 241 13.19 19.07 21.92
N ASP A 242 12.93 18.08 21.06
CA ASP A 242 13.57 16.77 21.21
C ASP A 242 15.05 16.83 20.77
N PRO A 243 16.01 16.58 21.68
CA PRO A 243 17.43 16.69 21.39
C PRO A 243 17.91 15.66 20.36
N GLU A 244 17.28 14.49 20.26
CA GLU A 244 17.67 13.45 19.30
C GLU A 244 17.44 13.91 17.85
N ILE A 245 16.35 14.66 17.60
CA ILE A 245 16.04 15.21 16.27
C ILE A 245 17.12 16.23 15.86
N SER A 246 17.41 17.20 16.74
CA SER A 246 18.44 18.18 16.45
C SER A 246 19.83 17.53 16.28
N SER A 247 20.15 16.52 17.11
CA SER A 247 21.41 15.79 17.03
C SER A 247 21.57 15.04 15.71
N VAL A 248 20.55 14.30 15.27
CA VAL A 248 20.62 13.56 14.00
C VAL A 248 20.69 14.51 12.80
N CYS A 249 19.93 15.60 12.80
CA CYS A 249 20.03 16.64 11.77
C CYS A 249 21.44 17.19 11.67
N LEU A 250 22.03 17.62 12.80
CA LEU A 250 23.38 18.20 12.80
C LEU A 250 24.42 17.19 12.31
N LYS A 251 24.37 15.94 12.79
CA LYS A 251 25.30 14.88 12.35
C LYS A 251 25.27 14.66 10.83
N VAL A 252 24.08 14.62 10.23
CA VAL A 252 23.93 14.44 8.77
C VAL A 252 24.37 15.70 8.02
N LEU A 253 24.07 16.90 8.50
CA LEU A 253 24.57 18.14 7.88
C LEU A 253 26.11 18.20 7.90
N SER A 254 26.72 17.82 9.02
CA SER A 254 28.18 17.82 9.19
C SER A 254 28.90 16.79 8.33
N SER A 255 28.22 15.75 7.81
CA SER A 255 28.84 14.79 6.88
C SER A 255 29.07 15.38 5.49
N LYS A 256 28.37 16.47 5.15
CA LYS A 256 28.39 17.12 3.83
C LYS A 256 27.98 16.20 2.68
N SER A 257 27.25 15.13 2.96
CA SER A 257 26.66 14.24 1.96
C SER A 257 25.22 13.87 2.33
N ASN A 258 24.37 13.67 1.32
CA ASN A 258 22.99 13.22 1.49
C ASN A 258 22.15 14.08 2.47
N TYR A 259 22.46 15.37 2.55
CA TYR A 259 21.93 16.29 3.56
C TYR A 259 20.59 16.94 3.19
N ILE A 260 20.03 16.68 2.00
CA ILE A 260 18.79 17.32 1.52
C ILE A 260 17.65 17.15 2.53
N PHE A 261 17.45 15.95 3.07
CA PHE A 261 16.39 15.70 4.05
C PHE A 261 16.68 16.30 5.43
N ALA A 262 17.95 16.35 5.83
CA ALA A 262 18.38 17.04 7.04
C ALA A 262 18.16 18.57 6.96
N LEU A 263 18.48 19.18 5.81
CA LEU A 263 18.20 20.60 5.54
C LEU A 263 16.69 20.88 5.54
N SER A 264 15.91 20.04 4.87
CA SER A 264 14.44 20.13 4.86
C SER A 264 13.87 20.04 6.28
N MET A 265 14.38 19.12 7.10
CA MET A 265 13.99 18.98 8.51
C MET A 265 14.41 20.18 9.36
N LEU A 266 15.65 20.68 9.20
CA LEU A 266 16.13 21.87 9.88
C LEU A 266 15.27 23.08 9.54
N LEU A 267 14.90 23.26 8.26
CA LEU A 267 14.02 24.34 7.86
C LEU A 267 12.66 24.26 8.56
N ASP A 268 12.06 23.06 8.61
CA ASP A 268 10.81 22.84 9.34
C ASP A 268 10.95 23.14 10.84
N LEU A 269 12.06 22.74 11.48
CA LEU A 269 12.36 23.06 12.87
C LEU A 269 12.45 24.57 13.10
N LEU A 270 13.23 25.30 12.27
CA LEU A 270 13.40 26.74 12.35
C LEU A 270 12.06 27.48 12.19
N CYS A 271 11.22 27.04 11.25
CA CYS A 271 9.90 27.62 11.04
C CYS A 271 8.95 27.44 12.25
N ASN A 272 9.23 26.47 13.12
CA ASN A 272 8.43 26.17 14.31
C ASN A 272 9.11 26.66 15.62
N GLY A 273 10.13 27.51 15.52
CA GLY A 273 10.72 28.19 16.68
C GLY A 273 11.98 27.55 17.26
N PHE A 274 12.55 26.54 16.59
CA PHE A 274 13.84 25.96 16.98
C PHE A 274 14.94 27.04 17.02
N GLN A 275 15.73 27.05 18.09
CA GLN A 275 16.86 27.97 18.26
C GLN A 275 18.16 27.23 17.91
N PRO A 276 18.74 27.46 16.72
CA PRO A 276 19.92 26.72 16.27
C PRO A 276 21.18 27.15 17.05
N SER A 277 22.03 26.17 17.39
CA SER A 277 23.38 26.43 17.89
C SER A 277 24.28 27.03 16.81
N GLN A 278 25.47 27.48 17.20
CA GLN A 278 26.47 27.95 16.24
C GLN A 278 26.88 26.82 15.27
N ASP A 279 26.99 25.58 15.76
CA ASP A 279 27.35 24.41 14.94
C ASP A 279 26.40 24.22 13.74
N PHE A 280 25.11 24.52 13.89
CA PHE A 280 24.16 24.46 12.77
C PHE A 280 24.43 25.51 11.71
N LYS A 281 24.79 26.73 12.13
CA LYS A 281 25.14 27.81 11.20
C LYS A 281 26.41 27.45 10.44
N ASP A 282 27.42 26.99 11.17
CA ASP A 282 28.71 26.58 10.61
C ASP A 282 28.53 25.39 9.64
N ALA A 283 27.67 24.43 9.99
CA ALA A 283 27.37 23.29 9.12
C ALA A 283 26.70 23.71 7.81
N VAL A 284 25.69 24.60 7.85
CA VAL A 284 25.01 25.10 6.64
C VAL A 284 25.93 25.98 5.81
N GLU A 285 26.72 26.85 6.44
CA GLU A 285 27.72 27.68 5.76
C GLU A 285 28.78 26.83 5.05
N ALA A 286 29.18 25.72 5.67
CA ALA A 286 30.15 24.79 5.09
C ALA A 286 29.62 23.96 3.91
N LEU A 287 28.31 23.95 3.64
CA LEU A 287 27.71 23.39 2.42
C LEU A 287 27.84 24.37 1.25
N GLY A 288 27.61 25.66 1.51
CA GLY A 288 27.77 26.74 0.53
C GLY A 288 26.84 26.63 -0.68
N THR A 289 27.16 27.40 -1.72
CA THR A 289 26.55 27.37 -3.06
C THR A 289 27.67 27.30 -4.10
N SER A 290 27.41 26.79 -5.31
CA SER A 290 28.46 26.66 -6.35
C SER A 290 29.11 27.98 -6.76
N ASP A 291 28.41 29.09 -6.60
CA ASP A 291 28.91 30.43 -6.91
C ASP A 291 29.71 31.07 -5.76
N ASN A 292 29.85 30.38 -4.61
CA ASN A 292 30.44 30.90 -3.37
C ASN A 292 29.85 32.25 -2.93
N SER A 293 28.59 32.53 -3.29
CA SER A 293 27.91 33.72 -2.81
C SER A 293 27.68 33.61 -1.29
N PRO A 294 27.83 34.71 -0.53
CA PRO A 294 27.58 34.68 0.89
C PRO A 294 26.12 34.34 1.16
N LEU A 295 25.88 33.35 2.02
CA LEU A 295 24.55 32.94 2.43
C LEU A 295 23.86 34.04 3.27
N ASP A 296 22.53 33.99 3.31
CA ASP A 296 21.71 34.90 4.09
C ASP A 296 22.02 34.77 5.59
N SER A 297 22.10 35.90 6.31
CA SER A 297 22.30 35.91 7.77
C SER A 297 21.19 35.19 8.53
N ASN A 298 19.99 35.12 7.95
CA ASN A 298 18.88 34.33 8.45
C ASN A 298 19.06 32.86 8.01
N LEU A 299 19.33 31.97 8.98
CA LEU A 299 19.63 30.56 8.71
C LEU A 299 18.54 29.84 7.91
N ALA A 300 17.26 30.13 8.13
CA ALA A 300 16.18 29.47 7.38
C ALA A 300 16.22 29.86 5.90
N ARG A 301 16.55 31.12 5.60
CA ARG A 301 16.72 31.62 4.23
C ARG A 301 18.00 31.09 3.58
N ALA A 302 19.07 30.93 4.36
CA ALA A 302 20.30 30.26 3.92
C ALA A 302 20.02 28.81 3.51
N VAL A 303 19.34 28.03 4.37
CA VAL A 303 18.93 26.66 4.08
C VAL A 303 18.11 26.55 2.79
N CYS A 304 17.13 27.45 2.58
CA CYS A 304 16.38 27.46 1.32
C CYS A 304 17.25 27.73 0.09
N THR A 305 18.31 28.52 0.22
CA THR A 305 19.25 28.81 -0.88
C THR A 305 20.02 27.55 -1.27
N VAL A 306 20.57 26.83 -0.28
CA VAL A 306 21.27 25.57 -0.51
C VAL A 306 20.33 24.53 -1.14
N LEU A 307 19.11 24.40 -0.61
CA LEU A 307 18.10 23.49 -1.16
C LEU A 307 17.64 23.85 -2.58
N GLU A 308 17.57 25.15 -2.92
CA GLU A 308 17.21 25.58 -4.27
C GLU A 308 18.20 25.06 -5.32
N GLU A 309 19.49 24.99 -4.95
CA GLU A 309 20.56 24.50 -5.80
C GLU A 309 20.64 22.97 -5.82
N ASP A 310 20.75 22.35 -4.64
CA ASP A 310 21.07 20.92 -4.50
C ASP A 310 19.86 20.01 -4.71
N ASP A 311 18.65 20.53 -4.55
CA ASP A 311 17.38 19.83 -4.78
C ASP A 311 16.63 20.48 -5.96
N SER A 312 17.34 20.58 -7.08
CA SER A 312 16.95 21.30 -8.30
C SER A 312 15.56 20.94 -8.85
N LEU A 313 15.11 19.68 -8.70
CA LEU A 313 13.75 19.25 -9.07
C LEU A 313 12.66 20.04 -8.30
N ARG A 314 12.96 20.47 -7.08
CA ARG A 314 12.10 21.27 -6.20
C ARG A 314 12.58 22.71 -6.04
N ALA A 315 13.46 23.21 -6.90
CA ALA A 315 13.98 24.59 -6.83
C ALA A 315 12.86 25.65 -6.77
N ASN A 316 11.81 25.49 -7.58
CA ASN A 316 10.63 26.39 -7.56
C ASN A 316 9.91 26.37 -6.21
N TYR A 317 9.84 25.19 -5.57
CA TYR A 317 9.26 25.05 -4.24
C TYR A 317 10.14 25.74 -3.18
N TRP A 318 11.46 25.61 -3.26
CA TRP A 318 12.36 26.26 -2.31
C TRP A 318 12.40 27.78 -2.45
N ARG A 319 12.36 28.32 -3.68
CA ARG A 319 12.16 29.77 -3.92
C ARG A 319 10.87 30.27 -3.31
N TRP A 320 9.77 29.56 -3.57
CA TRP A 320 8.49 29.90 -2.97
C TRP A 320 8.55 29.84 -1.44
N ARG A 321 9.15 28.79 -0.86
CA ARG A 321 9.28 28.62 0.58
C ARG A 321 10.11 29.74 1.21
N LYS A 322 11.25 30.10 0.60
CA LYS A 322 12.09 31.24 1.01
C LYS A 322 11.32 32.56 1.01
N SER A 323 10.44 32.78 0.03
CA SER A 323 9.60 33.99 -0.06
C SER A 323 8.54 34.11 1.06
N LYS A 324 8.24 33.01 1.76
CA LYS A 324 7.29 32.99 2.87
C LYS A 324 7.95 33.15 4.24
N LEU A 325 9.28 33.14 4.30
CA LEU A 325 10.02 33.37 5.54
C LEU A 325 10.04 34.88 5.86
N PRO A 326 10.03 35.26 7.16
CA PRO A 326 10.23 36.65 7.55
C PRO A 326 11.59 37.15 7.04
N LEU A 327 11.63 38.45 6.68
CA LEU A 327 12.85 39.13 6.23
C LEU A 327 13.84 39.29 7.38
#